data_AF-A0A527YQF8-F1
#
_entry.id   AF-A0A527YQF8-F1
#
_cell.length_a   1.000
_cell.length_b   1.000
_cell.length_c   1.000
_cell.angle_alpha   90.00
_cell.angle_beta   90.00
_cell.angle_gamma   90.00
#
_symmetry.space_group_name_H-M   'P 1'
#
loop_
_entity.id
_entity.type
_entity.pdbx_description
1 polymer ?
#
loop_
_entity_poly.entity_id
_entity_poly.type
_entity_poly.pdbx_seq_one_letter_code
_entity_poly.pdbx_strand_id
1 'polypeptide(L)' 'YNIQYGFGGDGRYDLARCTNIVAGADIIALQEVERHWLRTNEDDQPEILSRLLPDYHWVYGPAFDMDASE' A
#
# COMPACT_ATOMS: atom_id res chain seq x y z
N TYR A 1 7.89 2.79 6.98
CA TYR A 1 8.50 2.42 5.69
C TYR A 1 7.72 3.08 4.58
N ASN A 2 8.37 3.90 3.76
CA ASN A 2 7.76 4.45 2.56
C ASN A 2 7.88 3.43 1.43
N ILE A 3 6.74 2.95 0.91
CA ILE A 3 6.70 1.88 -0.09
C ILE A 3 6.74 2.41 -1.53
N GLN A 4 6.82 3.73 -1.72
CA GLN A 4 6.82 4.39 -3.03
C GLN A 4 5.67 3.89 -3.93
N TYR A 5 4.45 3.86 -3.37
CA TYR A 5 3.25 3.31 -4.03
C TYR A 5 3.38 1.85 -4.48
N GLY A 6 4.33 1.09 -3.92
CA GLY A 6 4.62 -0.30 -4.28
C GLY A 6 5.69 -0.46 -5.36
N PHE A 7 6.35 0.61 -5.81
CA PHE A 7 7.41 0.53 -6.82
C PHE A 7 8.78 0.24 -6.19
N GLY A 8 9.50 -0.74 -6.76
CA GLY A 8 10.92 -0.92 -6.49
C GLY A 8 11.80 0.05 -7.27
N GLY A 9 13.09 0.14 -6.90
CA GLY A 9 14.09 0.89 -7.67
C GLY A 9 14.33 0.36 -9.09
N ASP A 10 13.77 -0.81 -9.41
CA ASP A 10 13.70 -1.40 -10.75
C ASP A 10 12.45 -0.97 -11.55
N GLY A 11 11.64 -0.05 -11.00
CA GLY A 11 10.42 0.46 -11.62
C GLY A 11 9.28 -0.55 -11.67
N ARG A 12 9.38 -1.69 -10.96
CA ARG A 12 8.33 -2.70 -10.91
C ARG A 12 7.40 -2.46 -9.73
N TYR A 13 6.11 -2.41 -10.02
CA TYR A 13 5.05 -2.36 -9.02
C TYR A 13 4.76 -3.76 -8.46
N ASP A 14 5.00 -3.95 -7.16
CA ASP A 14 4.82 -5.23 -6.47
C ASP A 14 4.69 -5.00 -4.94
N LEU A 15 3.45 -4.99 -4.45
CA LEU A 15 3.16 -4.80 -3.01
C LEU A 15 3.64 -5.98 -2.15
N ALA A 16 3.72 -7.20 -2.70
CA ALA A 16 4.19 -8.35 -1.94
C ALA A 16 5.67 -8.24 -1.59
N ARG A 17 6.49 -7.61 -2.46
CA ARG A 17 7.88 -7.29 -2.13
C ARG A 17 7.97 -6.35 -0.93
N CYS A 18 7.08 -5.36 -0.84
CA CYS A 18 7.05 -4.44 0.30
C CYS A 18 6.64 -5.16 1.60
N THR A 19 5.59 -5.99 1.57
CA THR A 19 5.11 -6.69 2.78
C THR A 19 6.10 -7.73 3.28
N ASN A 20 6.82 -8.42 2.40
CA ASN A 20 7.85 -9.38 2.78
C ASN A 20 8.99 -8.75 3.61
N ILE A 21 9.29 -7.46 3.41
CA ILE A 21 10.34 -6.74 4.17
C ILE A 21 9.91 -6.46 5.61
N VAL A 22 8.62 -6.22 5.83
CA VAL A 22 8.07 -5.81 7.14
C VAL A 22 7.40 -6.95 7.90
N ALA A 23 7.28 -8.13 7.29
CA ALA A 23 6.62 -9.29 7.88
C ALA A 23 7.27 -9.67 9.23
N GLY A 24 6.43 -9.85 10.24
CA GLY A 24 6.85 -10.25 11.60
C GLY A 24 7.22 -9.08 12.53
N ALA A 25 7.15 -7.84 12.06
CA ALA A 25 7.26 -6.69 12.95
C ALA A 25 6.01 -6.55 13.83
N ASP A 26 6.15 -6.25 15.12
CA ASP A 26 5.00 -6.08 16.02
C ASP A 26 4.04 -4.96 15.58
N ILE A 27 4.59 -3.89 15.00
CA ILE A 27 3.85 -2.75 14.46
C ILE A 27 4.46 -2.34 13.12
N ILE A 28 3.60 -2.15 12.12
CA ILE A 28 3.97 -1.73 10.76
C ILE A 28 3.36 -0.36 10.49
N ALA A 29 4.20 0.59 10.09
CA ALA A 29 3.76 1.91 9.61
C ALA A 29 4.20 2.10 8.16
N LEU A 30 3.25 2.27 7.25
CA LEU A 30 3.50 2.46 5.81
C LEU A 30 3.17 3.89 5.38
N GLN A 31 3.98 4.43 4.47
CA GLN A 31 3.77 5.73 3.82
C GLN A 31 3.70 5.53 2.30
N GLU A 32 3.05 6.47 1.60
CA GLU A 32 2.77 6.38 0.16
C GLU A 32 1.95 5.14 -0.21
N VAL A 33 0.96 4.82 0.63
CA VAL A 33 -0.10 3.86 0.33
C VAL A 33 -1.27 4.62 -0.30
N GLU A 34 -1.73 4.16 -1.46
CA GLU A 34 -2.78 4.85 -2.22
C GLU A 34 -3.94 3.96 -2.62
N ARG A 35 -5.01 4.56 -3.14
CA ARG A 35 -6.22 3.87 -3.58
C ARG A 35 -6.69 4.46 -4.90
N HIS A 36 -6.96 3.60 -5.88
CA HIS A 36 -7.60 3.93 -7.16
C HIS A 36 -6.85 4.93 -8.06
N TRP A 37 -5.51 4.90 -8.05
CA TRP A 37 -4.71 5.69 -8.99
C TRP A 37 -4.28 4.88 -10.22
N LEU A 38 -4.32 5.50 -11.40
CA LEU A 38 -3.96 4.86 -12.68
C LEU A 38 -2.55 4.24 -12.68
N ARG A 39 -1.59 4.86 -11.98
CA ARG A 39 -0.20 4.38 -11.92
C ARG A 39 -0.04 3.03 -11.19
N THR A 40 -1.03 2.65 -10.38
CA THR A 40 -1.04 1.40 -9.60
C THR A 40 -2.22 0.53 -10.00
N ASN A 41 -2.57 0.51 -11.29
CA ASN A 41 -3.69 -0.27 -11.83
C ASN A 41 -5.04 0.02 -11.17
N GLU A 42 -5.22 1.21 -10.58
CA GLU A 42 -6.40 1.56 -9.80
C GLU A 42 -6.64 0.64 -8.59
N ASP A 43 -5.58 0.02 -8.06
CA ASP A 43 -5.68 -0.86 -6.91
C ASP A 43 -6.15 -0.14 -5.64
N ASP A 44 -6.91 -0.86 -4.82
CA ASP A 44 -7.10 -0.54 -3.40
C ASP A 44 -5.94 -1.13 -2.60
N GLN A 45 -4.81 -0.42 -2.55
CA GLN A 45 -3.61 -0.93 -1.89
C GLN A 45 -3.83 -1.27 -0.41
N PRO A 46 -4.56 -0.49 0.40
CA PRO A 46 -4.91 -0.89 1.76
C PRO A 46 -5.54 -2.27 1.85
N GLU A 47 -6.48 -2.59 0.96
CA GLU A 47 -7.15 -3.90 0.92
C GLU A 47 -6.21 -5.01 0.43
N ILE A 48 -5.32 -4.73 -0.54
CA ILE A 48 -4.33 -5.72 -0.98
C ILE A 48 -3.31 -6.01 0.13
N LEU A 49 -2.83 -4.96 0.81
CA LEU A 49 -1.91 -5.07 1.93
C LEU A 49 -2.52 -5.84 3.10
N SER A 50 -3.83 -5.66 3.37
CA SER A 50 -4.54 -6.40 4.43
C SER A 50 -4.55 -7.91 4.15
N ARG A 51 -4.71 -8.31 2.88
CA ARG A 51 -4.67 -9.72 2.46
C ARG A 51 -3.26 -10.33 2.52
N LEU A 52 -2.23 -9.52 2.27
CA LEU A 52 -0.83 -9.93 2.34
C LEU A 52 -0.30 -10.00 3.79
N LEU A 53 -0.94 -9.27 4.71
CA LEU A 53 -0.62 -9.23 6.13
C LEU A 53 -1.85 -9.60 6.98
N PRO A 54 -2.41 -10.82 6.82
CA PRO A 54 -3.73 -11.18 7.34
C PRO A 54 -3.81 -11.20 8.87
N ASP A 55 -2.68 -11.34 9.56
CA ASP A 55 -2.61 -11.41 11.01
C ASP A 55 -2.59 -10.02 11.69
N TYR A 56 -2.65 -8.94 10.90
CA TYR A 56 -2.60 -7.57 11.40
C TYR A 56 -3.97 -6.90 11.32
N HIS A 57 -4.36 -6.23 12.41
CA HIS A 57 -5.38 -5.20 12.32
C HIS A 57 -4.82 -3.99 11.56
N TRP A 58 -5.61 -3.41 10.66
CA TRP A 58 -5.19 -2.27 9.86
C TRP A 58 -6.17 -1.12 9.92
N VAL A 59 -5.62 0.08 9.78
CA VAL A 59 -6.36 1.34 9.59
C VAL A 59 -5.70 2.08 8.43
N TYR A 60 -6.52 2.76 7.63
CA TYR A 60 -6.05 3.58 6.51
C TYR A 60 -6.56 5.01 6.68
N GLY A 61 -5.63 5.96 6.63
CA GLY A 61 -5.93 7.39 6.63
C GLY A 61 -5.26 8.03 5.41
N PRO A 62 -6.01 8.36 4.34
CA PRO A 62 -5.43 9.03 3.19
C PRO A 62 -4.96 10.43 3.58
N ALA A 63 -3.74 10.79 3.20
CA ALA A 63 -3.23 12.17 3.37
C ALA A 63 -3.82 13.12 2.31
N PHE A 64 -4.27 12.57 1.19
CA PHE A 64 -4.88 13.27 0.07
C PHE A 64 -5.98 12.39 -0.49
N ASP A 65 -7.22 12.89 -0.45
CA ASP A 65 -8.40 12.22 -0.98
C ASP A 65 -8.98 13.13 -2.07
N MET A 66 -9.08 12.60 -3.29
CA MET A 66 -9.59 13.33 -4.45
C MET A 66 -10.95 12.78 -4.79
N ASP A 67 -11.97 13.61 -4.67
CA ASP A 67 -13.29 13.28 -5.17
C ASP A 67 -13.24 13.24 -6.71
N ALA A 68 -13.51 12.06 -7.28
CA ALA A 68 -13.52 11.82 -8.72
C ALA A 68 -14.93 11.99 -9.32
N SER A 69 -15.86 12.62 -8.60
CA SER A 69 -17.19 12.95 -9.11
C SER A 69 -17.11 14.03 -10.20
N GLU A 70 -17.60 13.72 -11.41
CA GLU A 70 -17.99 14.71 -12.43
C GLU A 70 -19.41 15.23 -12.19
#